data_AF-U2X4X8-F1
#
_entry.id   AF-U2X4X8-F1
#
_cell.length_a   1.000
_cell.length_b   1.000
_cell.length_c   1.000
_cell.angle_alpha   90.00
_cell.angle_beta   90.00
_cell.angle_gamma   90.00
#
_symmetry.space_group_name_H-M   'P 1'
#
loop_
_entity.id
_entity.type
_entity.pdbx_description
1 polymer ?
#
loop_
_entity_poly.entity_id
_entity_poly.type
_entity_poly.pdbx_seq_one_letter_code
_entity_poly.pdbx_strand_id
1 'polypeptide(L)'
;MALFMIAYMIPLHSTLIPLFNIYNKMNLIDNPVSIILSYTTFNLPITIMILLGFYQSLPREIEEAAVMDGCSVHRIFFRITLPMTAPVLATTAIINMIYNWNEFVFVNTFISSEKWKTITVGVNNFVGQYLTDWGAIGATLVISILPILIVYLFLSDRIIEGLVAGSVKG
;
A
#
# COMPACT_ATOMS: atom_id res chain seq x y z
N MET A 1 1.13 -12.96 -14.27
CA MET A 1 -0.19 -12.51 -13.76
C MET A 1 -0.83 -13.55 -12.83
N ALA A 2 -1.08 -14.79 -13.28
CA ALA A 2 -1.83 -15.81 -12.53
C ALA A 2 -1.28 -16.10 -11.11
N LEU A 3 0.05 -16.24 -10.95
CA LEU A 3 0.67 -16.48 -9.64
C LEU A 3 0.34 -15.36 -8.62
N PHE A 4 0.43 -14.09 -9.04
CA PHE A 4 0.12 -12.94 -8.19
C PHE A 4 -1.37 -12.83 -7.88
N MET A 5 -2.25 -13.20 -8.82
CA MET A 5 -3.68 -13.27 -8.56
C MET A 5 -4.00 -14.31 -7.48
N ILE A 6 -3.40 -15.51 -7.55
CA ILE A 6 -3.59 -16.54 -6.51
C ILE A 6 -3.12 -16.04 -5.15
N ALA A 7 -1.97 -15.36 -5.09
CA ALA A 7 -1.48 -14.75 -3.85
C ALA A 7 -2.43 -13.68 -3.29
N TYR A 8 -3.04 -12.86 -4.16
CA TYR A 8 -4.01 -11.84 -3.76
C TYR A 8 -5.33 -12.42 -3.24
N MET A 9 -5.70 -13.62 -3.67
CA MET A 9 -6.91 -14.32 -3.23
C MET A 9 -6.79 -14.93 -1.82
N ILE A 10 -5.60 -14.89 -1.20
CA ILE A 10 -5.41 -15.40 0.16
C ILE A 10 -6.20 -14.52 1.14
N PRO A 11 -7.18 -15.07 1.88
CA PRO A 11 -7.95 -14.29 2.84
C PRO A 11 -7.07 -13.86 4.02
N LEU A 12 -6.92 -12.55 4.21
CA LEU A 12 -6.05 -11.98 5.25
C LEU A 12 -6.34 -12.54 6.65
N HIS A 13 -7.61 -12.69 7.01
CA HIS A 13 -8.04 -13.15 8.33
C HIS A 13 -7.62 -14.60 8.63
N SER A 14 -7.53 -15.45 7.61
CA SER A 14 -7.09 -16.84 7.78
C SER A 14 -5.60 -16.95 8.09
N THR A 15 -4.82 -15.89 7.83
CA THR A 15 -3.36 -15.88 8.05
C THR A 15 -2.94 -15.34 9.42
N LEU A 16 -3.88 -14.81 10.23
CA LEU A 16 -3.57 -14.16 11.49
C LEU A 16 -2.90 -15.09 12.51
N ILE A 17 -3.45 -16.29 12.73
CA ILE A 17 -2.89 -17.25 13.70
C ILE A 17 -1.48 -17.71 13.26
N PRO A 18 -1.27 -18.15 11.99
CA PRO A 18 0.07 -18.46 11.51
C PRO A 18 1.06 -17.30 11.64
N LEU A 19 0.68 -16.09 11.24
CA LEU A 19 1.56 -14.91 11.31
C LEU A 19 1.88 -14.52 12.74
N PHE A 20 0.90 -14.58 13.66
CA PHE A 20 1.13 -14.36 15.08
C PHE A 20 2.19 -15.33 15.61
N ASN A 21 2.09 -16.62 15.28
CA ASN A 21 3.08 -17.61 15.69
C ASN A 21 4.48 -17.33 15.11
N ILE A 22 4.56 -16.88 13.85
CA ILE A 22 5.83 -16.51 13.21
C ILE A 22 6.44 -15.29 13.91
N TYR A 23 5.68 -14.20 14.07
CA TYR A 23 6.16 -12.99 14.70
C TYR A 23 6.49 -13.19 16.18
N ASN A 24 5.76 -14.03 16.90
CA ASN A 24 6.10 -14.39 18.27
C ASN A 24 7.45 -15.12 18.35
N LYS A 25 7.71 -16.10 17.46
CA LYS A 25 9.00 -16.80 17.39
C LYS A 25 10.16 -15.87 17.02
N MET A 26 9.89 -14.85 16.20
CA MET A 26 10.88 -13.85 15.77
C MET A 26 11.03 -12.66 16.73
N ASN A 27 10.28 -12.62 17.84
CA ASN A 27 10.20 -11.46 18.75
C ASN A 27 9.79 -10.15 18.04
N LEU A 28 8.85 -10.24 17.10
CA LEU A 28 8.27 -9.12 16.37
C LEU A 28 6.85 -8.77 16.82
N ILE A 29 6.32 -9.42 17.87
CA ILE A 29 5.10 -8.97 18.54
C ILE A 29 5.38 -7.65 19.27
N ASP A 30 4.40 -6.77 19.26
CA ASP A 30 4.49 -5.41 19.78
C ASP A 30 5.61 -4.57 19.14
N ASN A 31 5.93 -4.87 17.88
CA ASN A 31 6.94 -4.19 17.08
C ASN A 31 6.36 -3.73 15.74
N PRO A 32 6.49 -2.44 15.35
CA PRO A 32 6.00 -1.92 14.08
C PRO A 32 6.50 -2.66 12.82
N VAL A 33 7.64 -3.34 12.92
CA VAL A 33 8.18 -4.16 11.81
C VAL A 33 7.22 -5.27 11.40
N SER A 34 6.46 -5.86 12.35
CA SER A 34 5.44 -6.87 12.02
C SER A 34 4.34 -6.31 11.11
N ILE A 35 3.97 -5.05 11.33
CA ILE A 35 2.96 -4.33 10.55
C ILE A 35 3.50 -3.99 9.17
N ILE A 36 4.73 -3.45 9.09
CA ILE A 36 5.39 -3.14 7.81
C ILE A 36 5.50 -4.39 6.93
N LEU A 37 5.96 -5.50 7.51
CA LEU A 37 6.07 -6.77 6.78
C LEU A 37 4.71 -7.28 6.32
N SER A 38 3.70 -7.29 7.19
CA SER A 38 2.35 -7.73 6.84
C SER A 38 1.78 -6.88 5.70
N TYR A 39 1.79 -5.56 5.83
CA TYR A 39 1.27 -4.66 4.81
C TYR A 39 2.01 -4.81 3.49
N THR A 40 3.35 -4.93 3.52
CA THR A 40 4.15 -5.11 2.30
C THR A 40 3.80 -6.42 1.62
N THR A 41 3.70 -7.52 2.36
CA THR A 41 3.40 -8.85 1.81
C THR A 41 2.02 -8.91 1.16
N PHE A 42 0.98 -8.40 1.83
CA PHE A 42 -0.39 -8.48 1.32
C PHE A 42 -0.67 -7.52 0.15
N ASN A 43 0.01 -6.37 0.12
CA ASN A 43 -0.16 -5.40 -0.96
C ASN A 43 0.77 -5.62 -2.16
N LEU A 44 1.81 -6.44 -2.01
CA LEU A 44 2.78 -6.72 -3.08
C LEU A 44 2.11 -7.23 -4.37
N PRO A 45 1.17 -8.21 -4.34
CA PRO A 45 0.63 -8.80 -5.55
C PRO A 45 -0.14 -7.81 -6.41
N ILE A 46 -1.01 -7.00 -5.79
CA ILE A 46 -1.78 -5.97 -6.50
C ILE A 46 -0.86 -4.87 -7.04
N THR A 47 0.15 -4.45 -6.26
CA THR A 47 1.13 -3.45 -6.69
C THR A 47 1.93 -3.93 -7.90
N ILE A 48 2.42 -5.18 -7.88
CA ILE A 48 3.14 -5.79 -9.02
C ILE A 48 2.23 -5.86 -10.24
N MET A 49 0.96 -6.25 -10.08
CA MET A 49 0.02 -6.34 -11.20
C MET A 49 -0.24 -4.99 -11.86
N ILE A 50 -0.45 -3.93 -11.08
CA ILE A 50 -0.65 -2.57 -11.60
C ILE A 50 0.61 -2.10 -12.35
N LEU A 51 1.79 -2.25 -11.73
CA LEU A 51 3.05 -1.84 -12.34
C LEU A 51 3.34 -2.63 -13.62
N LEU A 52 3.15 -3.95 -13.62
CA LEU A 52 3.36 -4.79 -14.81
C LEU A 52 2.42 -4.39 -15.95
N GLY A 53 1.15 -4.10 -15.65
CA GLY A 53 0.19 -3.61 -16.65
C GLY A 53 0.67 -2.32 -17.33
N PHE A 54 1.23 -1.39 -16.56
CA PHE A 54 1.81 -0.17 -17.09
C PHE A 54 3.12 -0.41 -17.86
N TYR A 55 4.03 -1.22 -17.33
CA TYR A 55 5.28 -1.58 -18.02
C TYR A 55 5.02 -2.20 -19.40
N GLN A 56 3.96 -3.01 -19.54
CA GLN A 56 3.57 -3.58 -20.83
C GLN A 56 3.01 -2.56 -21.83
N SER A 57 2.61 -1.37 -21.37
CA SER A 57 2.20 -0.27 -22.25
C SER A 57 3.36 0.61 -22.72
N LEU A 58 4.55 0.49 -22.13
CA LEU A 58 5.69 1.29 -22.54
C LEU A 58 6.17 0.89 -23.95
N PRO A 59 6.49 1.87 -24.81
CA PRO A 59 7.02 1.62 -26.15
C PRO A 59 8.40 0.96 -26.05
N ARG A 60 8.55 -0.22 -26.67
CA ARG A 60 9.82 -0.98 -26.65
C ARG A 60 10.93 -0.26 -27.41
N GLU A 61 10.55 0.58 -28.37
CA GLU A 61 11.43 1.36 -29.22
C GLU A 61 12.33 2.30 -28.40
N ILE A 62 11.86 2.77 -27.24
CA ILE A 62 12.65 3.62 -26.34
C ILE A 62 13.80 2.83 -25.70
N GLU A 63 13.56 1.59 -25.30
CA GLU A 63 14.61 0.74 -24.73
C GLU A 63 15.60 0.29 -25.81
N GLU A 64 15.11 -0.06 -27.00
CA GLU A 64 15.95 -0.41 -28.16
C GLU A 64 16.85 0.76 -28.58
N ALA A 65 16.33 1.99 -28.65
CA ALA A 65 17.12 3.18 -28.93
C ALA A 65 18.21 3.41 -27.87
N ALA A 66 17.88 3.26 -26.59
CA ALA A 66 18.86 3.41 -25.52
C ALA A 66 19.98 2.35 -25.58
N VAL A 67 19.67 1.12 -26.02
CA VAL A 67 20.67 0.08 -26.28
C VAL A 67 21.57 0.45 -27.47
N MET A 68 20.99 1.00 -28.54
CA MET A 68 21.77 1.49 -29.70
C MET A 68 22.71 2.65 -29.33
N ASP A 69 22.31 3.49 -28.37
CA ASP A 69 23.14 4.54 -27.78
C ASP A 69 24.22 4.02 -26.80
N GLY A 70 24.33 2.70 -26.63
CA GLY A 70 25.32 2.07 -25.77
C GLY A 70 25.02 2.19 -24.27
N CYS A 71 23.75 2.43 -23.88
CA CYS A 71 23.39 2.46 -22.47
C CYS A 71 23.43 1.06 -21.84
N SER A 72 23.96 0.97 -20.62
CA SER A 72 23.87 -0.25 -19.80
C SER A 72 22.45 -0.46 -19.29
N VAL A 73 22.08 -1.72 -19.00
CA VAL A 73 20.75 -2.09 -18.48
C VAL A 73 20.37 -1.30 -17.23
N HIS A 74 21.32 -1.09 -16.30
CA HIS A 74 21.08 -0.28 -15.10
C HIS A 74 20.78 1.18 -15.45
N ARG A 75 21.47 1.74 -16.44
CA ARG A 75 21.22 3.12 -16.89
C ARG A 75 19.85 3.26 -17.55
N ILE A 76 19.47 2.29 -18.37
CA ILE A 76 18.13 2.24 -18.99
C ILE A 76 17.06 2.21 -17.90
N PHE A 77 17.18 1.29 -16.94
CA PHE A 77 16.22 1.17 -15.86
C PHE A 77 16.10 2.46 -15.02
N PHE A 78 17.19 2.95 -14.44
CA PHE A 78 17.12 4.07 -13.49
C PHE A 78 16.90 5.44 -14.14
N ARG A 79 17.35 5.66 -15.39
CA ARG A 79 17.25 6.98 -16.04
C ARG A 79 16.13 7.11 -17.07
N ILE A 80 15.57 6.00 -17.55
CA ILE A 80 14.54 6.03 -18.60
C ILE A 80 13.28 5.37 -18.07
N THR A 81 13.33 4.05 -17.85
CA THR A 81 12.17 3.23 -17.49
C THR A 81 11.54 3.66 -16.16
N LEU A 82 12.34 3.83 -15.10
CA LEU A 82 11.84 4.21 -13.77
C LEU A 82 11.18 5.61 -13.75
N PRO A 83 11.80 6.70 -14.29
CA PRO A 83 11.13 7.99 -14.43
C PRO A 83 9.84 7.94 -15.23
N MET A 84 9.79 7.17 -16.33
CA MET A 84 8.56 6.99 -17.11
C MET A 84 7.44 6.31 -16.31
N THR A 85 7.78 5.48 -15.34
CA THR A 85 6.81 4.85 -14.42
C THR A 85 6.46 5.68 -13.19
N ALA A 86 7.05 6.88 -13.02
CA ALA A 86 6.77 7.72 -11.85
C ALA A 86 5.26 8.02 -11.64
N PRO A 87 4.44 8.25 -12.69
CA PRO A 87 3.00 8.46 -12.51
C PRO A 87 2.29 7.24 -11.93
N VAL A 88 2.54 6.03 -12.46
CA VAL A 88 1.92 4.80 -11.95
C VAL A 88 2.45 4.43 -10.56
N LEU A 89 3.72 4.74 -10.26
CA LEU A 89 4.28 4.58 -8.92
C LEU A 89 3.58 5.50 -7.90
N ALA A 90 3.30 6.74 -8.29
CA ALA A 90 2.53 7.66 -7.44
C ALA A 90 1.12 7.11 -7.18
N THR A 91 0.41 6.67 -8.22
CA THR A 91 -0.93 6.09 -8.10
C THR A 91 -0.95 4.85 -7.19
N THR A 92 -0.02 3.92 -7.41
CA THR A 92 0.08 2.71 -6.57
C THR A 92 0.45 3.03 -5.12
N ALA A 93 1.32 4.01 -4.88
CA ALA A 93 1.67 4.46 -3.53
C ALA A 93 0.44 5.04 -2.80
N ILE A 94 -0.39 5.83 -3.48
CA ILE A 94 -1.61 6.41 -2.90
C ILE A 94 -2.62 5.32 -2.56
N ILE A 95 -2.86 4.38 -3.48
CA ILE A 95 -3.76 3.25 -3.25
C ILE A 95 -3.32 2.48 -2.00
N ASN A 96 -2.03 2.13 -1.93
CA ASN A 96 -1.45 1.46 -0.77
C ASN A 96 -1.58 2.27 0.52
N MET A 97 -1.35 3.58 0.46
CA MET A 97 -1.49 4.46 1.62
C MET A 97 -2.92 4.46 2.14
N ILE A 98 -3.92 4.58 1.26
CA ILE A 98 -5.34 4.55 1.65
C ILE A 98 -5.69 3.22 2.33
N TYR A 99 -5.26 2.08 1.76
CA TYR A 99 -5.50 0.78 2.37
C TYR A 99 -4.81 0.63 3.73
N ASN A 100 -3.52 0.95 3.82
CA ASN A 100 -2.74 0.80 5.04
C ASN A 100 -3.19 1.75 6.15
N TRP A 101 -3.68 2.94 5.79
CA TRP A 101 -4.21 3.92 6.74
C TRP A 101 -5.53 3.46 7.38
N ASN A 102 -6.36 2.74 6.63
CA ASN A 102 -7.63 2.20 7.11
C ASN A 102 -7.50 0.79 7.71
N GLU A 103 -6.32 0.19 7.65
CA GLU A 103 -6.08 -1.15 8.18
C GLU A 103 -6.18 -1.15 9.72
N PHE A 104 -6.79 -2.22 10.24
CA PHE A 104 -7.11 -2.36 11.66
C PHE A 104 -6.62 -3.70 12.23
N VAL A 105 -6.78 -4.78 11.47
CA VAL A 105 -6.72 -6.16 11.93
C VAL A 105 -5.30 -6.54 12.33
N PHE A 106 -4.28 -6.21 11.52
CA PHE A 106 -2.90 -6.57 11.85
C PHE A 106 -2.41 -5.80 13.06
N VAL A 107 -2.69 -4.50 13.15
CA VAL A 107 -2.30 -3.69 14.31
C VAL A 107 -3.00 -4.19 15.57
N ASN A 108 -4.30 -4.44 15.51
CA ASN A 108 -5.05 -4.96 16.66
C ASN A 108 -4.58 -6.36 17.11
N THR A 109 -4.01 -7.15 16.19
CA THR A 109 -3.55 -8.52 16.48
C THR A 109 -2.11 -8.57 16.97
N PHE A 110 -1.21 -7.77 16.38
CA PHE A 110 0.24 -7.89 16.62
C PHE A 110 0.79 -6.81 17.54
N ILE A 111 0.07 -5.71 17.77
CA ILE A 111 0.51 -4.60 18.64
C ILE A 111 -0.33 -4.58 19.91
N SER A 112 0.35 -4.54 21.06
CA SER A 112 -0.31 -4.49 22.39
C SER A 112 -0.10 -3.14 23.07
N SER A 113 1.07 -2.53 22.90
CA SER A 113 1.41 -1.23 23.50
C SER A 113 0.65 -0.09 22.85
N GLU A 114 0.21 0.87 23.66
CA GLU A 114 -0.46 2.08 23.18
C GLU A 114 0.45 2.94 22.30
N LYS A 115 1.78 2.85 22.51
CA LYS A 115 2.79 3.59 21.75
C LYS A 115 2.69 3.36 20.24
N TRP A 116 2.34 2.15 19.81
CA TRP A 116 2.35 1.75 18.40
C TRP A 116 0.95 1.55 17.82
N LYS A 117 -0.12 1.76 18.61
CA LYS A 117 -1.49 1.64 18.11
C LYS A 117 -1.77 2.74 17.09
N THR A 118 -2.36 2.34 15.96
CA THR A 118 -2.86 3.26 14.94
C THR A 118 -4.13 3.94 15.40
N ILE A 119 -4.48 5.06 14.77
CA ILE A 119 -5.73 5.77 15.03
C ILE A 119 -6.95 4.88 14.82
N THR A 120 -6.91 3.98 13.83
CA THR A 120 -7.97 3.01 13.53
C THR A 120 -8.22 2.04 14.69
N VAL A 121 -7.16 1.60 15.36
CA VAL A 121 -7.28 0.75 16.56
C VAL A 121 -7.65 1.58 17.79
N GLY A 122 -7.12 2.80 17.90
CA GLY A 122 -7.37 3.72 19.01
C GLY A 122 -8.85 4.09 19.17
N VAL A 123 -9.65 4.09 18.10
CA VAL A 123 -11.11 4.31 18.16
C VAL A 123 -11.79 3.33 19.12
N ASN A 124 -11.34 2.08 19.19
CA ASN A 124 -11.93 1.08 20.09
C ASN A 124 -11.71 1.40 21.57
N ASN A 125 -10.75 2.24 21.93
CA ASN A 125 -10.57 2.67 23.32
C ASN A 125 -11.76 3.50 23.82
N PHE A 126 -12.55 4.10 22.93
CA PHE A 126 -13.76 4.88 23.26
C PHE A 126 -15.04 4.04 23.30
N VAL A 127 -14.95 2.75 22.96
CA VAL A 127 -16.04 1.78 23.03
C VAL A 127 -15.89 1.00 24.34
N GLY A 128 -16.49 1.50 25.41
CA GLY A 128 -16.49 0.85 26.71
C GLY A 128 -17.57 -0.22 26.85
N GLN A 129 -17.40 -1.15 27.79
CA GLN A 129 -18.38 -2.21 28.08
C GLN A 129 -19.73 -1.68 28.58
N TYR A 130 -19.75 -0.50 29.22
CA TYR A 130 -20.94 0.09 29.85
C TYR A 130 -21.36 1.44 29.25
N LEU A 131 -20.41 2.20 28.70
CA LEU A 131 -20.64 3.51 28.10
C LEU A 131 -19.74 3.65 26.86
N THR A 132 -20.33 4.11 25.77
CA THR A 132 -19.63 4.43 24.52
C THR A 132 -19.56 5.95 24.40
N ASP A 133 -18.35 6.49 24.22
CA ASP A 133 -18.16 7.92 23.97
C ASP A 133 -18.29 8.23 22.48
N TRP A 134 -19.53 8.46 22.04
CA TRP A 134 -19.83 8.82 20.65
C TRP A 134 -19.18 10.13 20.20
N GLY A 135 -18.93 11.06 21.14
CA GLY A 135 -18.27 12.33 20.84
C GLY A 135 -16.80 12.12 20.48
N ALA A 136 -16.07 11.36 21.30
CA ALA A 136 -14.68 11.03 21.05
C ALA A 136 -14.49 10.16 19.80
N ILE A 137 -15.40 9.20 19.56
CA ILE A 137 -15.40 8.41 18.31
C ILE A 137 -15.58 9.32 17.10
N GLY A 138 -16.59 10.21 17.11
CA GLY A 138 -16.84 11.14 16.01
C GLY A 138 -15.65 12.05 15.72
N ALA A 139 -15.04 12.63 16.76
CA ALA A 139 -13.84 13.46 16.62
C ALA A 139 -12.66 12.68 16.02
N THR A 140 -12.44 11.45 16.48
CA THR A 140 -11.35 10.59 15.98
C THR A 140 -11.55 10.21 14.52
N LEU A 141 -12.79 9.93 14.10
CA LEU A 141 -13.13 9.66 12.69
C LEU A 141 -12.93 10.89 11.79
N VAL A 142 -13.25 12.09 12.27
CA VAL A 142 -12.97 13.32 11.50
C VAL A 142 -11.46 13.53 11.33
N ILE A 143 -10.68 13.33 12.40
CA ILE A 143 -9.22 13.43 12.37
C ILE A 143 -8.61 12.37 11.44
N SER A 144 -9.14 11.14 11.44
CA SER A 144 -8.59 10.05 10.62
C SER A 144 -8.77 10.29 9.12
N ILE A 145 -9.75 11.09 8.70
CA ILE A 145 -9.98 11.46 7.29
C ILE A 145 -8.99 12.52 6.80
N LEU A 146 -8.48 13.40 7.68
CA LEU A 146 -7.62 14.52 7.27
C LEU A 146 -6.38 14.11 6.45
N PRO A 147 -5.61 13.08 6.82
CA PRO A 147 -4.41 12.70 6.06
C PRO A 147 -4.75 12.19 4.66
N ILE A 148 -5.87 11.48 4.51
CA ILE A 148 -6.35 11.01 3.20
C ILE A 148 -6.73 12.22 2.32
N LEU A 149 -7.41 13.23 2.89
CA LEU A 149 -7.75 14.45 2.17
C LEU A 149 -6.51 15.21 1.72
N ILE A 150 -5.49 15.33 2.59
CA ILE A 150 -4.22 15.98 2.25
C ILE A 150 -3.58 15.26 1.05
N VAL A 151 -3.44 13.93 1.14
CA VAL A 151 -2.86 13.10 0.06
C VAL A 151 -3.64 13.29 -1.23
N TYR A 152 -4.97 13.25 -1.16
CA TYR A 152 -5.83 13.46 -2.32
C TYR A 152 -5.61 14.82 -2.97
N LEU A 153 -5.60 15.92 -2.20
CA LEU A 153 -5.44 17.28 -2.73
C LEU A 153 -4.08 17.49 -3.42
N PHE A 154 -3.01 16.86 -2.94
CA PHE A 154 -1.68 17.00 -3.55
C PHE A 154 -1.42 16.06 -4.72
N LEU A 155 -2.19 14.98 -4.85
CA LEU A 155 -1.88 13.90 -5.79
C LEU A 155 -3.03 13.56 -6.75
N SER A 156 -4.20 14.19 -6.63
CA SER A 156 -5.37 13.96 -7.49
C SER A 156 -5.03 14.03 -8.98
N ASP A 157 -4.21 15.00 -9.38
CA ASP A 157 -3.84 15.21 -10.78
C ASP A 157 -2.99 14.03 -11.30
N ARG A 158 -2.09 13.50 -10.47
CA ARG A 158 -1.26 12.33 -10.80
C ARG A 158 -2.07 11.04 -10.86
N ILE A 159 -3.10 10.91 -10.02
CA ILE A 159 -4.03 9.77 -10.07
C ILE A 159 -4.77 9.76 -11.40
N ILE A 160 -5.26 10.92 -11.84
CA ILE A 160 -5.97 11.07 -13.11
C ILE A 160 -5.02 10.78 -14.28
N GLU A 161 -3.82 11.36 -14.30
CA GLU A 161 -2.82 11.09 -15.33
C GLU A 161 -2.43 9.60 -15.40
N GLY A 162 -2.25 8.93 -14.25
CA GLY A 162 -1.92 7.50 -14.21
C GLY A 162 -3.06 6.59 -14.68
N LEU A 163 -4.31 6.95 -14.40
CA LEU A 163 -5.50 6.22 -14.89
C LEU A 163 -5.73 6.46 -16.39
N VAL A 164 -5.50 7.68 -16.87
CA VAL A 164 -5.65 8.05 -18.28
C VAL A 164 -4.55 7.42 -19.12
N ALA A 165 -3.28 7.46 -18.69
CA ALA A 165 -2.17 6.84 -19.42
C ALA A 165 -2.35 5.32 -19.64
N GLY A 166 -3.04 4.61 -18.73
CA GLY A 166 -3.40 3.21 -18.90
C GLY A 166 -4.59 2.96 -19.84
N SER A 167 -5.37 4.00 -20.18
CA SER A 167 -6.60 3.91 -20.98
C SER A 167 -6.53 4.54 -22.38
N VAL A 168 -5.49 5.32 -22.72
CA VAL A 168 -5.31 5.91 -24.08
C VAL A 168 -4.79 4.91 -25.13
N LYS A 169 -5.17 3.63 -25.04
CA LYS A 169 -5.15 2.73 -26.20
C LYS A 169 -6.54 2.75 -26.84
N GLY A 170 -6.80 3.83 -27.59
CA GLY A 170 -7.94 4.06 -28.45
C GLY A 170 -7.61 5.15 -29.45
#